data_AF-A0A2M9Z6I5-F1
#
_entry.id   AF-A0A2M9Z6I5-F1
#
_cell.length_a   1.000
_cell.length_b   1.000
_cell.length_c   1.000
_cell.angle_alpha   90.00
_cell.angle_beta   90.00
_cell.angle_gamma   90.00
#
_symmetry.space_group_name_H-M   'P 1'
#
loop_
_entity.id
_entity.type
_entity.pdbx_description
1 polymer ?
#
loop_
_entity_poly.entity_id
_entity_poly.type
_entity_poly.pdbx_seq_one_letter_code
_entity_poly.pdbx_strand_id
1 'polypeptide(L)'
;LYDGNINPNRGELVFPGCFSTNDCTSSPELLIYDRKTASFNFKQGTGVTNQVLTGLNPEATTNPLLFGGKPSRYSSAGKDEILYYKKNGNVNQFSLIKNATGTSFTTSNFASFTDTNVANFNLSESMYLVDNFESTSYKSILVLDDQSTATPGSGRFYLVGPTGTSKALTPATDVTSSYLFNLFQNGGSQNRLNKKSFSFFSGDFTNSGKAQILFVDRRTSSHKWYLGTVGTSTITFTLLGAQTLPFLATDYDSTQAGFSYGLFQETTGADSIVFGYSSSNGFTF
;
A
#
# COMPACT_ATOMS: atom_id res chain seq x y z
N LEU A 1 -6.00 -14.29 17.92
CA LEU A 1 -7.00 -13.33 17.39
C LEU A 1 -8.28 -13.56 18.17
N TYR A 2 -8.66 -12.65 19.07
CA TYR A 2 -9.97 -12.71 19.75
C TYR A 2 -10.97 -12.06 18.81
N ASP A 3 -11.95 -12.83 18.29
CA ASP A 3 -12.96 -12.35 17.33
C ASP A 3 -14.29 -11.94 18.02
N GLY A 4 -14.30 -11.89 19.36
CA GLY A 4 -15.45 -11.46 20.16
C GLY A 4 -16.69 -12.33 20.02
N ASN A 5 -16.61 -13.49 19.35
CA ASN A 5 -17.76 -14.36 19.12
C ASN A 5 -17.68 -15.61 20.00
N ILE A 6 -18.84 -16.05 20.50
CA ILE A 6 -18.99 -17.30 21.25
C ILE A 6 -18.69 -18.53 20.39
N ASN A 7 -18.66 -18.37 19.05
CA ASN A 7 -18.30 -19.40 18.09
C ASN A 7 -17.07 -18.97 17.27
N PRO A 8 -15.92 -19.65 17.40
CA PRO A 8 -14.73 -19.38 16.60
C PRO A 8 -15.03 -19.40 15.10
N ASN A 9 -14.51 -18.45 14.35
CA ASN A 9 -14.69 -18.33 12.88
C ASN A 9 -16.14 -18.06 12.44
N ARG A 10 -17.01 -17.60 13.34
CA ARG A 10 -18.36 -17.12 12.99
C ARG A 10 -18.54 -15.63 13.29
N GLY A 11 -17.49 -14.93 13.70
CA GLY A 11 -17.49 -13.48 13.92
C GLY A 11 -17.57 -12.66 12.64
N GLU A 12 -17.70 -11.36 12.79
CA GLU A 12 -17.70 -10.39 11.69
C GLU A 12 -16.30 -9.79 11.50
N LEU A 13 -16.01 -9.27 10.31
CA LEU A 13 -14.91 -8.32 10.11
C LEU A 13 -15.50 -6.94 9.89
N VAL A 14 -15.03 -5.94 10.63
CA VAL A 14 -15.60 -4.59 10.60
C VAL A 14 -14.58 -3.61 10.06
N PHE A 15 -15.00 -2.82 9.07
CA PHE A 15 -14.21 -1.80 8.41
C PHE A 15 -14.88 -0.44 8.62
N PRO A 16 -14.44 0.38 9.58
CA PRO A 16 -14.96 1.72 9.80
C PRO A 16 -14.40 2.71 8.78
N GLY A 17 -15.27 3.52 8.17
CA GLY A 17 -14.89 4.53 7.18
C GLY A 17 -16.10 5.29 6.64
N CYS A 18 -15.87 6.43 5.98
CA CYS A 18 -16.91 7.22 5.35
C CYS A 18 -17.08 6.79 3.88
N PHE A 19 -17.90 5.77 3.64
CA PHE A 19 -18.06 5.15 2.33
C PHE A 19 -19.11 5.84 1.45
N SER A 20 -20.15 6.43 2.05
CA SER A 20 -21.25 7.05 1.30
C SER A 20 -21.08 8.57 1.11
N THR A 21 -20.22 9.20 1.90
CA THR A 21 -20.01 10.65 1.98
C THR A 21 -18.56 11.00 2.32
N ASN A 22 -18.18 12.27 2.16
CA ASN A 22 -16.85 12.79 2.49
C ASN A 22 -16.61 12.92 3.99
N ASP A 23 -17.67 13.16 4.77
CA ASP A 23 -17.60 13.26 6.22
C ASP A 23 -18.84 12.58 6.80
N CYS A 24 -18.59 11.53 7.58
CA CYS A 24 -19.60 10.69 8.21
C CYS A 24 -19.62 10.88 9.75
N THR A 25 -19.02 11.94 10.29
CA THR A 25 -19.01 12.21 11.74
C THR A 25 -20.41 12.29 12.35
N SER A 26 -21.38 12.84 11.61
CA SER A 26 -22.79 12.92 12.04
C SER A 26 -23.56 11.60 11.90
N SER A 27 -23.05 10.67 11.10
CA SER A 27 -23.66 9.36 10.86
C SER A 27 -22.57 8.32 10.56
N PRO A 28 -21.89 7.79 11.61
CA PRO A 28 -20.76 6.90 11.44
C PRO A 28 -21.12 5.66 10.60
N GLU A 29 -20.17 5.24 9.77
CA GLU A 29 -20.40 4.20 8.77
C GLU A 29 -19.46 3.00 8.98
N LEU A 30 -20.02 1.80 8.82
CA LEU A 30 -19.31 0.53 8.94
C LEU A 30 -19.65 -0.35 7.74
N LEU A 31 -18.61 -0.89 7.10
CA LEU A 31 -18.75 -2.03 6.20
C LEU A 31 -18.37 -3.29 6.98
N ILE A 32 -19.25 -4.29 6.99
CA ILE A 32 -19.18 -5.44 7.89
C ILE A 32 -19.22 -6.71 7.04
N TYR A 33 -18.14 -7.48 7.02
CA TYR A 33 -18.16 -8.81 6.40
C TYR A 33 -18.73 -9.82 7.39
N ASP A 34 -19.89 -10.36 7.08
CA ASP A 34 -20.52 -11.45 7.81
C ASP A 34 -20.03 -12.80 7.25
N ARG A 35 -19.20 -13.50 8.03
CA ARG A 35 -18.67 -14.82 7.67
C ARG A 35 -19.75 -15.88 7.52
N LYS A 36 -20.91 -15.74 8.19
CA LYS A 36 -22.02 -16.70 8.12
C LYS A 36 -22.71 -16.66 6.76
N THR A 37 -22.91 -15.46 6.22
CA THR A 37 -23.57 -15.24 4.93
C THR A 37 -22.59 -14.99 3.78
N ALA A 38 -21.28 -15.00 4.07
CA ALA A 38 -20.21 -14.74 3.12
C ALA A 38 -20.41 -13.44 2.31
N SER A 39 -20.88 -12.39 3.00
CA SER A 39 -21.34 -11.15 2.38
C SER A 39 -20.96 -9.93 3.20
N PHE A 40 -20.78 -8.80 2.52
CA PHE A 40 -20.65 -7.51 3.18
C PHE A 40 -22.02 -6.89 3.42
N ASN A 41 -22.18 -6.36 4.61
CA ASN A 41 -23.29 -5.54 5.04
C ASN A 41 -22.81 -4.11 5.30
N PHE A 42 -23.68 -3.13 5.10
CA PHE A 42 -23.40 -1.72 5.38
C PHE A 42 -24.32 -1.22 6.49
N LYS A 43 -23.74 -0.53 7.47
CA LYS A 43 -24.46 0.15 8.56
C LYS A 43 -24.07 1.62 8.56
N GLN A 44 -25.07 2.48 8.67
CA GLN A 44 -24.92 3.93 8.74
C GLN A 44 -25.71 4.46 9.94
N GLY A 45 -25.02 5.11 10.88
CA GLY A 45 -25.57 5.62 12.13
C GLY A 45 -26.38 4.56 12.90
N THR A 46 -27.58 4.94 13.33
CA THR A 46 -28.53 4.05 14.01
C THR A 46 -29.39 3.22 13.05
N GLY A 47 -29.13 3.31 11.75
CA GLY A 47 -29.91 2.62 10.70
C GLY A 47 -29.77 1.10 10.72
N VAL A 48 -30.64 0.47 9.93
CA VAL A 48 -30.65 -0.98 9.69
C VAL A 48 -29.41 -1.36 8.88
N THR A 49 -28.83 -2.52 9.22
CA THR A 49 -27.71 -3.12 8.51
C THR A 49 -28.23 -3.85 7.28
N ASN A 50 -27.77 -3.46 6.09
CA ASN A 50 -28.23 -4.04 4.81
C ASN A 50 -27.10 -4.81 4.14
N GLN A 51 -27.40 -5.94 3.51
CA GLN A 51 -26.44 -6.65 2.64
C GLN A 51 -26.19 -5.82 1.37
N VAL A 52 -24.92 -5.59 1.04
CA VAL A 52 -24.53 -4.65 -0.03
C VAL A 52 -23.57 -5.21 -1.07
N LEU A 53 -22.82 -6.27 -0.75
CA LEU A 53 -21.88 -6.90 -1.69
C LEU A 53 -21.71 -8.39 -1.35
N THR A 54 -21.80 -9.25 -2.36
CA THR A 54 -21.63 -10.71 -2.23
C THR A 54 -20.52 -11.20 -3.16
N GLY A 55 -20.06 -12.43 -2.97
CA GLY A 55 -19.09 -13.07 -3.87
C GLY A 55 -17.63 -12.65 -3.71
N LEU A 56 -17.33 -11.77 -2.74
CA LEU A 56 -15.96 -11.44 -2.33
C LEU A 56 -15.75 -11.87 -0.88
N ASN A 57 -14.74 -12.72 -0.67
CA ASN A 57 -14.27 -13.09 0.67
C ASN A 57 -12.96 -12.34 0.97
N PRO A 58 -12.94 -11.38 1.93
CA PRO A 58 -11.74 -10.63 2.29
C PRO A 58 -10.64 -11.47 2.96
N GLU A 59 -10.97 -12.67 3.43
CA GLU A 59 -10.03 -13.60 4.05
C GLU A 59 -9.46 -14.62 3.05
N ALA A 60 -9.90 -14.58 1.79
CA ALA A 60 -9.37 -15.45 0.75
C ALA A 60 -7.94 -15.04 0.38
N THR A 61 -7.02 -15.99 0.40
CA THR A 61 -5.62 -15.78 -0.01
C THR A 61 -5.48 -15.40 -1.48
N THR A 62 -6.50 -15.63 -2.31
CA THR A 62 -6.55 -15.24 -3.72
C THR A 62 -6.89 -13.76 -3.92
N ASN A 63 -7.53 -13.12 -2.94
CA ASN A 63 -7.95 -11.72 -2.98
C ASN A 63 -7.60 -10.98 -1.68
N PRO A 64 -6.34 -10.97 -1.21
CA PRO A 64 -5.99 -10.43 0.09
C PRO A 64 -6.30 -8.92 0.15
N LEU A 65 -6.94 -8.50 1.25
CA LEU A 65 -7.06 -7.09 1.58
C LEU A 65 -5.67 -6.50 1.85
N LEU A 66 -5.44 -5.28 1.35
CA LEU A 66 -4.19 -4.57 1.59
C LEU A 66 -4.33 -3.64 2.80
N PHE A 67 -3.22 -3.38 3.48
CA PHE A 67 -3.18 -2.50 4.66
C PHE A 67 -4.19 -2.90 5.75
N GLY A 68 -4.39 -4.21 5.94
CA GLY A 68 -5.37 -4.75 6.89
C GLY A 68 -6.83 -4.42 6.55
N GLY A 69 -7.11 -4.00 5.32
CA GLY A 69 -8.43 -3.53 4.90
C GLY A 69 -8.78 -2.12 5.36
N LYS A 70 -7.79 -1.34 5.83
CA LYS A 70 -8.00 0.05 6.27
C LYS A 70 -8.64 0.88 5.15
N PRO A 71 -9.83 1.45 5.35
CA PRO A 71 -10.46 2.30 4.36
C PRO A 71 -9.66 3.57 4.11
N SER A 72 -9.63 4.02 2.85
CA SER A 72 -8.94 5.24 2.43
C SER A 72 -9.50 5.74 1.11
N ARG A 73 -9.18 7.00 0.77
CA ARG A 73 -9.54 7.68 -0.48
C ARG A 73 -8.55 7.30 -1.58
N TYR A 74 -8.87 6.27 -2.36
CA TYR A 74 -7.98 5.77 -3.41
C TYR A 74 -8.29 6.39 -4.77
N SER A 75 -9.50 6.20 -5.29
CA SER A 75 -9.88 6.67 -6.63
C SER A 75 -10.46 8.08 -6.66
N SER A 76 -10.85 8.62 -5.50
CA SER A 76 -11.37 9.98 -5.36
C SER A 76 -11.12 10.52 -3.96
N ALA A 77 -11.14 11.85 -3.80
CA ALA A 77 -10.99 12.51 -2.51
C ALA A 77 -12.27 12.50 -1.65
N GLY A 78 -13.38 11.94 -2.12
CA GLY A 78 -14.69 12.18 -1.50
C GLY A 78 -15.31 11.00 -0.73
N LYS A 79 -14.80 9.78 -0.90
CA LYS A 79 -15.36 8.58 -0.25
C LYS A 79 -14.23 7.61 0.06
N ASP A 80 -14.35 6.94 1.18
CA ASP A 80 -13.46 5.85 1.55
C ASP A 80 -13.79 4.60 0.74
N GLU A 81 -12.74 3.85 0.41
CA GLU A 81 -12.77 2.63 -0.37
C GLU A 81 -11.79 1.64 0.30
N ILE A 82 -11.96 0.34 0.06
CA ILE A 82 -11.04 -0.68 0.58
C ILE A 82 -10.24 -1.28 -0.58
N LEU A 83 -8.93 -1.29 -0.45
CA LEU A 83 -8.02 -1.82 -1.45
C LEU A 83 -7.75 -3.31 -1.20
N TYR A 84 -7.80 -4.10 -2.27
CA TYR A 84 -7.42 -5.50 -2.26
C TYR A 84 -6.63 -5.85 -3.52
N TYR A 85 -5.81 -6.88 -3.43
CA TYR A 85 -5.05 -7.39 -4.57
C TYR A 85 -5.72 -8.64 -5.13
N LYS A 86 -5.63 -8.86 -6.44
CA LYS A 86 -5.94 -10.14 -7.09
C LYS A 86 -5.00 -10.35 -8.28
N LYS A 87 -4.68 -11.61 -8.58
CA LYS A 87 -3.94 -11.98 -9.78
C LYS A 87 -4.84 -12.73 -10.76
N ASN A 88 -4.86 -12.29 -12.02
CA ASN A 88 -5.58 -12.96 -13.09
C ASN A 88 -4.61 -13.28 -14.24
N GLY A 89 -4.17 -14.54 -14.32
CA GLY A 89 -3.11 -14.94 -15.25
C GLY A 89 -1.82 -14.17 -14.97
N ASN A 90 -1.32 -13.44 -15.96
CA ASN A 90 -0.13 -12.59 -15.86
C ASN A 90 -0.45 -11.14 -15.44
N VAL A 91 -1.69 -10.82 -15.11
CA VAL A 91 -2.12 -9.47 -14.71
C VAL A 91 -2.23 -9.39 -13.19
N ASN A 92 -1.42 -8.51 -12.62
CA ASN A 92 -1.46 -8.11 -11.22
C ASN A 92 -2.45 -6.94 -11.09
N GLN A 93 -3.51 -7.11 -10.31
CA GLN A 93 -4.59 -6.14 -10.20
C GLN A 93 -4.79 -5.69 -8.77
N PHE A 94 -4.80 -4.38 -8.59
CA PHE A 94 -5.23 -3.72 -7.37
C PHE A 94 -6.64 -3.22 -7.62
N SER A 95 -7.57 -3.70 -6.81
CA SER A 95 -9.01 -3.50 -6.97
C SER A 95 -9.59 -2.86 -5.72
N LEU A 96 -10.72 -2.19 -5.87
CA LEU A 96 -11.39 -1.46 -4.81
C LEU A 96 -12.74 -2.11 -4.51
N ILE A 97 -13.08 -2.19 -3.22
CA ILE A 97 -14.46 -2.24 -2.75
C ILE A 97 -14.89 -0.80 -2.53
N LYS A 98 -15.93 -0.35 -3.23
CA LYS A 98 -16.38 1.05 -3.18
C LYS A 98 -17.89 1.16 -3.21
N ASN A 99 -18.38 2.26 -2.66
CA ASN A 99 -19.76 2.67 -2.83
C ASN A 99 -20.01 3.03 -4.31
N ALA A 100 -21.05 2.44 -4.91
CA ALA A 100 -21.45 2.75 -6.27
C ALA A 100 -22.43 3.93 -6.28
N THR A 101 -23.63 3.73 -5.75
CA THR A 101 -24.67 4.76 -5.60
C THR A 101 -25.50 4.51 -4.33
N GLY A 102 -25.89 5.58 -3.64
CA GLY A 102 -26.66 5.47 -2.40
C GLY A 102 -25.95 4.58 -1.37
N THR A 103 -26.57 3.46 -1.02
CA THR A 103 -26.02 2.45 -0.08
C THR A 103 -25.46 1.21 -0.78
N SER A 104 -25.43 1.15 -2.12
CA SER A 104 -24.93 0.00 -2.88
C SER A 104 -23.41 -0.01 -2.98
N PHE A 105 -22.81 -1.20 -3.00
CA PHE A 105 -21.37 -1.40 -3.14
C PHE A 105 -21.04 -2.25 -4.36
N THR A 106 -19.86 -2.03 -4.90
CA THR A 106 -19.32 -2.77 -6.04
C THR A 106 -17.82 -2.98 -5.88
N THR A 107 -17.26 -3.84 -6.72
CA THR A 107 -15.82 -3.95 -6.91
C THR A 107 -15.41 -3.35 -8.24
N SER A 108 -14.30 -2.61 -8.27
CA SER A 108 -13.74 -2.06 -9.52
C SER A 108 -12.24 -2.27 -9.59
N ASN A 109 -11.71 -2.46 -10.80
CA ASN A 109 -10.28 -2.38 -11.02
C ASN A 109 -9.79 -0.94 -10.75
N PHE A 110 -8.69 -0.79 -10.03
CA PHE A 110 -8.10 0.51 -9.73
C PHE A 110 -6.75 0.69 -10.42
N ALA A 111 -5.87 -0.31 -10.37
CA ALA A 111 -4.58 -0.24 -11.05
C ALA A 111 -4.15 -1.65 -11.45
N SER A 112 -3.56 -1.78 -12.64
CA SER A 112 -3.10 -3.07 -13.14
C SER A 112 -1.76 -2.96 -13.86
N PHE A 113 -0.94 -3.98 -13.70
CA PHE A 113 0.27 -4.18 -14.51
C PHE A 113 0.44 -5.66 -14.80
N THR A 114 1.27 -5.97 -15.78
CA THR A 114 1.55 -7.35 -16.20
C THR A 114 2.89 -7.82 -15.67
N ASP A 115 3.12 -9.13 -15.67
CA ASP A 115 4.42 -9.73 -15.36
C ASP A 115 5.52 -9.31 -16.37
N THR A 116 5.16 -8.74 -17.53
CA THR A 116 6.09 -8.10 -18.47
C THR A 116 6.53 -6.71 -18.01
N ASN A 117 5.65 -6.01 -17.27
CA ASN A 117 6.00 -4.73 -16.66
C ASN A 117 6.89 -4.96 -15.43
N VAL A 118 6.46 -5.83 -14.51
CA VAL A 118 7.19 -6.09 -13.26
C VAL A 118 7.46 -7.59 -13.17
N ALA A 119 8.74 -7.95 -13.28
CA ALA A 119 9.13 -9.34 -13.27
C ALA A 119 9.07 -9.93 -11.85
N ASN A 120 8.65 -11.19 -11.75
CA ASN A 120 8.57 -11.94 -10.49
C ASN A 120 7.84 -11.19 -9.37
N PHE A 121 6.80 -10.40 -9.70
CA PHE A 121 6.06 -9.69 -8.67
C PHE A 121 5.39 -10.67 -7.71
N ASN A 122 5.60 -10.45 -6.41
CA ASN A 122 4.96 -11.17 -5.33
C ASN A 122 4.50 -10.16 -4.29
N LEU A 123 3.21 -10.17 -3.96
CA LEU A 123 2.61 -9.21 -3.03
C LEU A 123 3.34 -9.14 -1.68
N SER A 124 3.86 -10.25 -1.16
CA SER A 124 4.50 -10.29 0.16
C SER A 124 6.01 -10.06 0.14
N GLU A 125 6.64 -10.04 -1.04
CA GLU A 125 8.10 -9.96 -1.16
C GLU A 125 8.57 -8.78 -2.00
N SER A 126 7.77 -8.34 -2.97
CA SER A 126 8.03 -7.16 -3.78
C SER A 126 7.71 -5.88 -3.02
N MET A 127 8.28 -4.77 -3.48
CA MET A 127 7.97 -3.45 -2.94
C MET A 127 6.92 -2.77 -3.81
N TYR A 128 5.88 -2.25 -3.15
CA TYR A 128 4.93 -1.33 -3.73
C TYR A 128 4.53 -0.27 -2.69
N LEU A 129 4.13 0.91 -3.15
CA LEU A 129 3.58 2.01 -2.34
C LEU A 129 2.29 2.50 -3.00
N VAL A 130 1.34 2.98 -2.19
CA VAL A 130 0.05 3.49 -2.69
C VAL A 130 -0.16 4.89 -2.16
N ASP A 131 -0.01 5.88 -3.04
CA ASP A 131 -0.12 7.28 -2.63
C ASP A 131 -0.40 8.24 -3.78
N ASN A 132 -0.55 9.52 -3.48
CA ASN A 132 -0.86 10.61 -4.39
C ASN A 132 0.34 11.02 -5.27
N PHE A 133 1.01 10.06 -5.92
CA PHE A 133 2.20 10.33 -6.74
C PHE A 133 1.88 11.11 -8.03
N GLU A 134 0.70 10.87 -8.63
CA GLU A 134 0.31 11.51 -9.89
C GLU A 134 -0.59 12.74 -9.71
N SER A 135 -1.39 12.75 -8.63
CA SER A 135 -2.49 13.69 -8.42
C SER A 135 -2.75 13.93 -6.93
N THR A 136 -3.22 15.13 -6.59
CA THR A 136 -3.74 15.46 -5.25
C THR A 136 -5.10 14.83 -4.96
N SER A 137 -5.82 14.36 -5.99
CA SER A 137 -7.23 13.95 -5.87
C SER A 137 -7.45 12.44 -5.88
N TYR A 138 -6.42 11.67 -6.25
CA TYR A 138 -6.46 10.21 -6.28
C TYR A 138 -5.06 9.64 -6.05
N LYS A 139 -5.02 8.42 -5.52
CA LYS A 139 -3.80 7.64 -5.33
C LYS A 139 -3.42 6.89 -6.60
N SER A 140 -2.16 6.53 -6.70
CA SER A 140 -1.59 5.61 -7.68
C SER A 140 -0.64 4.65 -6.97
N ILE A 141 -0.27 3.59 -7.67
CA ILE A 141 0.56 2.52 -7.15
C ILE A 141 1.92 2.61 -7.79
N LEU A 142 2.94 2.74 -6.96
CA LEU A 142 4.32 2.67 -7.40
C LEU A 142 4.87 1.30 -7.03
N VAL A 143 5.43 0.58 -8.01
CA VAL A 143 5.94 -0.79 -7.84
C VAL A 143 7.39 -0.85 -8.28
N LEU A 144 8.25 -1.51 -7.49
CA LEU A 144 9.63 -1.76 -7.88
C LEU A 144 9.74 -3.04 -8.72
N ASP A 145 10.28 -2.91 -9.94
CA ASP A 145 10.78 -4.00 -10.76
C ASP A 145 12.29 -4.17 -10.48
N ASP A 146 12.63 -4.89 -9.42
CA ASP A 146 14.01 -5.14 -9.01
C ASP A 146 14.66 -6.29 -9.80
N GLN A 147 13.88 -7.18 -10.39
CA GLN A 147 14.36 -8.37 -11.09
C GLN A 147 14.04 -8.34 -12.60
N SER A 148 14.09 -7.14 -13.20
CA SER A 148 13.63 -6.92 -14.57
C SER A 148 14.19 -7.94 -15.57
N THR A 149 13.31 -8.69 -16.22
CA THR A 149 13.67 -9.60 -17.31
C THR A 149 13.70 -8.90 -18.67
N ALA A 150 12.97 -7.79 -18.82
CA ALA A 150 12.92 -6.99 -20.03
C ALA A 150 14.21 -6.17 -20.25
N THR A 151 14.94 -5.83 -19.19
CA THR A 151 16.26 -5.19 -19.28
C THR A 151 17.15 -5.73 -18.16
N PRO A 152 17.78 -6.90 -18.35
CA PRO A 152 18.62 -7.54 -17.34
C PRO A 152 19.70 -6.57 -16.81
N GLY A 153 19.93 -6.58 -15.50
CA GLY A 153 20.88 -5.67 -14.84
C GLY A 153 20.31 -4.29 -14.50
N SER A 154 19.02 -4.04 -14.75
CA SER A 154 18.37 -2.75 -14.54
C SER A 154 17.13 -2.88 -13.66
N GLY A 155 17.15 -2.24 -12.49
CA GLY A 155 15.97 -2.01 -11.66
C GLY A 155 15.27 -0.70 -12.05
N ARG A 156 13.94 -0.69 -12.00
CA ARG A 156 13.11 0.49 -12.30
C ARG A 156 11.80 0.47 -11.52
N PHE A 157 11.08 1.58 -11.52
CA PHE A 157 9.74 1.62 -10.94
C PHE A 157 8.66 1.64 -12.03
N TYR A 158 7.49 1.12 -11.70
CA TYR A 158 6.28 1.27 -12.49
C TYR A 158 5.26 2.05 -11.68
N LEU A 159 4.78 3.16 -12.23
CA LEU A 159 3.70 3.95 -11.68
C LEU A 159 2.40 3.61 -12.41
N VAL A 160 1.37 3.25 -11.65
CA VAL A 160 0.11 2.76 -12.19
C VAL A 160 -1.04 3.44 -11.46
N GLY A 161 -1.79 4.27 -12.18
CA GLY A 161 -2.96 4.97 -11.64
C GLY A 161 -4.29 4.45 -12.20
N PRO A 162 -5.42 5.00 -11.71
CA PRO A 162 -6.78 4.70 -12.19
C PRO A 162 -7.03 5.01 -13.67
N THR A 163 -6.15 5.77 -14.31
CA THR A 163 -6.21 6.09 -15.74
C THR A 163 -5.74 4.94 -16.65
N GLY A 164 -5.24 3.85 -16.06
CA GLY A 164 -4.99 2.57 -16.75
C GLY A 164 -3.64 2.42 -17.45
N THR A 165 -2.81 3.47 -17.52
CA THR A 165 -1.49 3.40 -18.16
C THR A 165 -0.39 3.20 -17.12
N SER A 166 0.31 2.07 -17.18
CA SER A 166 1.54 1.85 -16.41
C SER A 166 2.69 2.64 -17.02
N LYS A 167 3.38 3.46 -16.23
CA LYS A 167 4.54 4.26 -16.66
C LYS A 167 5.82 3.69 -16.04
N ALA A 168 6.78 3.30 -16.87
CA ALA A 168 8.11 2.95 -16.38
C ALA A 168 8.87 4.23 -16.01
N LEU A 169 9.50 4.23 -14.84
CA LEU A 169 10.26 5.33 -14.29
C LEU A 169 11.69 4.88 -14.01
N THR A 170 12.64 5.50 -14.71
CA THR A 170 14.07 5.21 -14.52
C THR A 170 14.59 5.98 -13.29
N PRO A 171 15.21 5.30 -12.31
CA PRO A 171 15.86 5.98 -11.19
C PRO A 171 17.07 6.78 -11.71
N ALA A 172 17.25 7.98 -11.19
CA ALA A 172 18.33 8.88 -11.57
C ALA A 172 19.05 9.45 -10.34
N THR A 173 20.21 10.07 -10.60
CA THR A 173 21.10 10.73 -9.62
C THR A 173 21.70 9.76 -8.60
N ASP A 174 21.34 9.83 -7.32
CA ASP A 174 22.03 9.07 -6.27
C ASP A 174 21.59 7.61 -6.14
N VAL A 175 20.50 7.24 -6.81
CA VAL A 175 20.03 5.85 -6.95
C VAL A 175 19.97 5.54 -8.42
N THR A 176 20.69 4.51 -8.85
CA THR A 176 20.77 4.09 -10.25
C THR A 176 19.98 2.81 -10.49
N SER A 177 19.71 2.50 -11.76
CA SER A 177 19.07 1.24 -12.12
C SER A 177 19.87 0.02 -11.69
N SER A 178 21.19 0.05 -11.82
CA SER A 178 22.05 -1.05 -11.37
C SER A 178 22.03 -1.23 -9.85
N TYR A 179 21.84 -0.13 -9.10
CA TYR A 179 21.73 -0.19 -7.65
C TYR A 179 20.40 -0.84 -7.20
N LEU A 180 19.30 -0.58 -7.92
CA LEU A 180 18.00 -1.19 -7.63
C LEU A 180 17.83 -2.61 -8.19
N PHE A 181 18.67 -3.00 -9.14
CA PHE A 181 18.64 -4.36 -9.68
C PHE A 181 19.02 -5.36 -8.58
N ASN A 182 18.18 -6.37 -8.39
CA ASN A 182 18.29 -7.37 -7.33
C ASN A 182 18.45 -6.76 -5.93
N LEU A 183 17.80 -5.61 -5.66
CA LEU A 183 17.94 -4.87 -4.41
C LEU A 183 17.78 -5.76 -3.18
N PHE A 184 16.79 -6.67 -3.20
CA PHE A 184 16.45 -7.54 -2.08
C PHE A 184 17.21 -8.87 -2.08
N GLN A 185 18.05 -9.12 -3.08
CA GLN A 185 18.80 -10.35 -3.20
C GLN A 185 19.83 -10.49 -2.07
N ASN A 186 19.94 -11.70 -1.53
CA ASN A 186 21.05 -12.10 -0.70
C ASN A 186 21.79 -13.29 -1.36
N GLY A 187 23.05 -13.09 -1.76
CA GLY A 187 23.82 -14.10 -2.49
C GLY A 187 23.48 -14.18 -3.99
N GLY A 188 23.65 -15.36 -4.61
CA GLY A 188 23.58 -15.55 -6.06
C GLY A 188 22.23 -16.07 -6.63
N SER A 189 21.22 -16.33 -5.80
CA SER A 189 19.91 -16.86 -6.25
C SER A 189 18.85 -15.77 -6.37
N GLN A 190 17.82 -15.94 -7.20
CA GLN A 190 16.70 -14.99 -7.33
C GLN A 190 15.78 -15.04 -6.10
N ASN A 191 16.26 -14.51 -4.99
CA ASN A 191 15.55 -14.44 -3.71
C ASN A 191 15.35 -12.98 -3.27
N ARG A 192 14.46 -12.76 -2.30
CA ARG A 192 14.25 -11.44 -1.67
C ARG A 192 14.53 -11.47 -0.16
N LEU A 193 15.54 -12.23 0.26
CA LEU A 193 15.86 -12.45 1.68
C LEU A 193 16.39 -11.19 2.38
N ASN A 194 16.92 -10.22 1.62
CA ASN A 194 17.44 -8.96 2.15
C ASN A 194 16.38 -7.85 2.21
N LYS A 195 15.11 -8.13 1.90
CA LYS A 195 14.03 -7.12 1.89
C LYS A 195 13.91 -6.34 3.20
N LYS A 196 14.21 -6.98 4.32
CA LYS A 196 14.18 -6.39 5.67
C LYS A 196 15.33 -5.42 5.95
N SER A 197 16.29 -5.27 5.04
CA SER A 197 17.39 -4.30 5.14
C SER A 197 17.07 -2.97 4.45
N PHE A 198 15.86 -2.82 3.93
CA PHE A 198 15.41 -1.60 3.27
C PHE A 198 14.08 -1.13 3.84
N SER A 199 13.85 0.17 3.81
CA SER A 199 12.54 0.76 4.14
C SER A 199 12.12 1.73 3.06
N PHE A 200 10.82 1.76 2.79
CA PHE A 200 10.22 2.64 1.81
C PHE A 200 9.02 3.34 2.44
N PHE A 201 8.97 4.65 2.26
CA PHE A 201 7.88 5.50 2.73
C PHE A 201 7.40 6.35 1.55
N SER A 202 6.10 6.58 1.48
CA SER A 202 5.49 7.58 0.62
C SER A 202 4.88 8.71 1.45
N GLY A 203 4.93 9.92 0.91
CA GLY A 203 4.40 11.12 1.56
C GLY A 203 4.76 12.40 0.80
N ASP A 204 4.10 13.51 1.09
CA ASP A 204 4.43 14.82 0.52
C ASP A 204 5.48 15.55 1.38
N PHE A 205 6.69 14.99 1.45
CA PHE A 205 7.76 15.45 2.34
C PHE A 205 8.30 16.85 2.02
N THR A 206 8.00 17.40 0.84
CA THR A 206 8.39 18.77 0.46
C THR A 206 7.21 19.70 0.19
N ASN A 207 5.98 19.32 0.57
CA ASN A 207 4.77 20.10 0.34
C ASN A 207 4.53 20.51 -1.12
N SER A 208 4.84 19.60 -2.05
CA SER A 208 4.62 19.75 -3.48
C SER A 208 3.18 19.49 -3.92
N GLY A 209 2.34 18.97 -3.01
CA GLY A 209 1.00 18.44 -3.26
C GLY A 209 1.01 17.02 -3.83
N LYS A 210 2.17 16.44 -4.13
CA LYS A 210 2.32 15.08 -4.65
C LYS A 210 3.24 14.27 -3.75
N ALA A 211 2.91 12.99 -3.63
CA ALA A 211 3.73 12.08 -2.87
C ALA A 211 5.11 11.88 -3.53
N GLN A 212 6.12 11.76 -2.70
CA GLN A 212 7.49 11.39 -2.98
C GLN A 212 7.80 10.05 -2.29
N ILE A 213 9.00 9.54 -2.49
CA ILE A 213 9.46 8.29 -1.89
C ILE A 213 10.65 8.59 -0.99
N LEU A 214 10.58 8.20 0.28
CA LEU A 214 11.78 8.05 1.09
C LEU A 214 12.23 6.59 1.04
N PHE A 215 13.44 6.39 0.54
CA PHE A 215 14.09 5.09 0.46
C PHE A 215 15.26 5.05 1.43
N VAL A 216 15.32 4.01 2.27
CA VAL A 216 16.36 3.86 3.28
C VAL A 216 17.11 2.55 3.07
N ASP A 217 18.41 2.64 2.80
CA ASP A 217 19.34 1.50 2.78
C ASP A 217 19.97 1.31 4.15
N ARG A 218 19.61 0.21 4.80
CA ARG A 218 20.00 -0.12 6.18
C ARG A 218 20.94 -1.31 6.27
N ARG A 219 21.58 -1.68 5.15
CA ARG A 219 22.55 -2.79 5.15
C ARG A 219 23.79 -2.52 6.01
N THR A 220 24.04 -1.25 6.35
CA THR A 220 25.14 -0.84 7.23
C THR A 220 24.60 -0.15 8.47
N SER A 221 25.40 -0.01 9.53
CA SER A 221 24.98 0.69 10.77
C SER A 221 24.60 2.16 10.55
N SER A 222 25.11 2.77 9.49
CA SER A 222 24.84 4.13 9.05
C SER A 222 23.84 4.11 7.90
N HIS A 223 22.55 4.22 8.19
CA HIS A 223 21.52 4.07 7.15
C HIS A 223 21.55 5.24 6.18
N LYS A 224 21.56 4.96 4.87
CA LYS A 224 21.50 6.00 3.82
C LYS A 224 20.06 6.33 3.50
N TRP A 225 19.74 7.61 3.48
CA TRP A 225 18.39 8.11 3.19
C TRP A 225 18.36 8.80 1.84
N TYR A 226 17.40 8.41 1.01
CA TYR A 226 17.21 8.98 -0.32
C TYR A 226 15.79 9.52 -0.44
N LEU A 227 15.65 10.76 -0.90
CA LEU A 227 14.37 11.33 -1.30
C LEU A 227 14.22 11.21 -2.81
N GLY A 228 13.24 10.42 -3.24
CA GLY A 228 12.85 10.21 -4.62
C GLY A 228 11.68 11.09 -5.02
N THR A 229 11.89 12.01 -5.96
CA THR A 229 10.83 12.83 -6.56
C THR A 229 10.34 12.20 -7.86
N VAL A 230 9.05 11.90 -7.93
CA VAL A 230 8.43 11.26 -9.09
C VAL A 230 8.23 12.28 -10.22
N GLY A 231 8.89 12.06 -11.35
CA GLY A 231 8.73 12.82 -12.59
C GLY A 231 7.85 12.10 -13.62
N THR A 232 7.95 12.54 -14.88
CA THR A 232 7.15 11.96 -15.99
C THR A 232 7.64 10.58 -16.41
N SER A 233 8.96 10.41 -16.53
CA SER A 233 9.64 9.17 -16.98
C SER A 233 10.81 8.76 -16.09
N THR A 234 11.05 9.50 -15.02
CA THR A 234 12.17 9.30 -14.09
C THR A 234 11.71 9.46 -12.65
N ILE A 235 12.48 8.88 -11.72
CA ILE A 235 12.45 9.29 -10.31
C ILE A 235 13.84 9.79 -9.97
N THR A 236 13.94 11.05 -9.59
CA THR A 236 15.21 11.67 -9.20
C THR A 236 15.43 11.43 -7.72
N PHE A 237 16.51 10.73 -7.36
CA PHE A 237 16.84 10.44 -5.97
C PHE A 237 17.97 11.33 -5.48
N THR A 238 17.74 12.04 -4.37
CA THR A 238 18.74 12.84 -3.68
C THR A 238 19.12 12.17 -2.36
N LEU A 239 20.41 11.90 -2.15
CA LEU A 239 20.94 11.44 -0.87
C LEU A 239 20.80 12.56 0.17
N LEU A 240 19.98 12.33 1.18
CA LEU A 240 19.78 13.27 2.30
C LEU A 240 20.87 13.18 3.36
N GLY A 241 21.61 12.07 3.37
CA GLY A 241 22.68 11.80 4.33
C GLY A 241 22.48 10.47 5.05
N ALA A 242 23.10 10.37 6.23
CA ALA A 242 23.09 9.17 7.04
C ALA A 242 22.46 9.41 8.42
N GLN A 243 21.42 8.66 8.75
CA GLN A 243 20.78 8.69 10.06
C GLN A 243 20.31 7.28 10.43
N THR A 244 20.74 6.77 11.58
CA THR A 244 20.33 5.44 12.03
C THR A 244 18.91 5.49 12.58
N LEU A 245 18.09 4.52 12.18
CA LEU A 245 16.77 4.27 12.77
C LEU A 245 16.95 3.39 14.00
N PRO A 246 16.26 3.67 15.12
CA PRO A 246 16.46 2.99 16.41
C PRO A 246 15.75 1.62 16.48
N PHE A 247 15.63 0.90 15.37
CA PHE A 247 14.84 -0.33 15.29
C PHE A 247 15.68 -1.54 14.88
N LEU A 248 15.32 -2.73 15.39
CA LEU A 248 15.99 -3.99 15.13
C LEU A 248 15.34 -4.76 13.98
N ALA A 249 16.11 -5.64 13.32
CA ALA A 249 15.66 -6.50 12.21
C ALA A 249 14.41 -7.36 12.52
N THR A 250 14.11 -7.57 13.80
CA THR A 250 12.93 -8.28 14.31
C THR A 250 11.67 -7.43 14.37
N ASP A 251 11.79 -6.10 14.41
CA ASP A 251 10.65 -5.18 14.56
C ASP A 251 9.90 -4.96 13.23
N TYR A 252 10.47 -5.46 12.12
CA TYR A 252 9.98 -5.23 10.76
C TYR A 252 8.82 -6.14 10.39
N ASP A 253 7.90 -5.58 9.60
CA ASP A 253 6.77 -6.31 9.03
C ASP A 253 7.30 -7.45 8.14
N SER A 254 6.85 -8.68 8.41
CA SER A 254 7.19 -9.83 7.57
C SER A 254 6.54 -9.80 6.18
N THR A 255 5.48 -9.00 6.02
CA THR A 255 4.60 -8.99 4.85
C THR A 255 4.97 -7.93 3.81
N GLN A 256 5.77 -6.91 4.15
CA GLN A 256 6.28 -5.89 3.22
C GLN A 256 7.73 -5.50 3.55
N ALA A 257 8.46 -4.89 2.60
CA ALA A 257 9.77 -4.29 2.88
C ALA A 257 9.62 -3.01 3.73
N GLY A 258 9.92 -3.09 5.03
CA GLY A 258 9.97 -1.93 5.93
C GLY A 258 9.14 -2.09 7.20
N PHE A 259 8.69 -0.96 7.75
CA PHE A 259 7.82 -0.87 8.92
C PHE A 259 6.44 -0.40 8.51
N SER A 260 5.41 -0.78 9.26
CA SER A 260 4.16 -0.03 9.25
C SER A 260 4.41 1.38 9.76
N TYR A 261 3.99 2.38 9.00
CA TYR A 261 4.19 3.78 9.33
C TYR A 261 2.90 4.59 9.09
N GLY A 262 2.82 5.72 9.77
CA GLY A 262 1.89 6.80 9.47
C GLY A 262 2.66 8.08 9.20
N LEU A 263 2.00 9.04 8.56
CA LEU A 263 2.46 10.42 8.53
C LEU A 263 1.61 11.21 9.52
N PHE A 264 2.26 11.95 10.40
CA PHE A 264 1.63 12.85 11.34
C PHE A 264 2.08 14.26 11.05
N GLN A 265 1.12 15.12 10.71
CA GLN A 265 1.39 16.52 10.50
C GLN A 265 1.66 17.19 11.86
N GLU A 266 2.93 17.46 12.17
CA GLU A 266 3.29 18.16 13.40
C GLU A 266 2.98 19.66 13.31
N THR A 267 3.22 20.24 12.14
CA THR A 267 2.92 21.64 11.83
C THR A 267 2.52 21.79 10.37
N THR A 268 1.93 22.93 9.98
CA THR A 268 1.56 23.19 8.59
C THR A 268 2.79 23.06 7.68
N GLY A 269 2.77 22.07 6.80
CA GLY A 269 3.88 21.77 5.89
C GLY A 269 5.04 20.97 6.48
N ALA A 270 4.86 20.28 7.61
CA ALA A 270 5.85 19.33 8.10
C ALA A 270 5.17 18.06 8.63
N ASP A 271 5.44 16.95 7.96
CA ASP A 271 4.99 15.62 8.35
C ASP A 271 6.13 14.85 9.02
N SER A 272 5.85 14.32 10.21
CA SER A 272 6.69 13.33 10.86
C SER A 272 6.29 11.94 10.45
N ILE A 273 7.29 11.09 10.23
CA ILE A 273 7.07 9.65 10.04
C ILE A 273 6.92 9.04 11.43
N VAL A 274 5.72 8.53 11.71
CA VAL A 274 5.44 7.82 12.94
C VAL A 274 5.54 6.33 12.65
N PHE A 275 6.40 5.65 13.40
CA PHE A 275 6.62 4.21 13.26
C PHE A 275 5.70 3.48 14.24
N GLY A 276 4.89 2.55 13.74
CA GLY A 276 4.08 1.71 14.61
C GLY A 276 4.95 0.66 15.29
N TYR A 277 4.99 0.64 16.62
CA TYR A 277 5.63 -0.48 17.34
C TYR A 277 4.67 -1.67 17.34
N SER A 278 5.17 -2.84 16.92
CA SER A 278 4.41 -4.09 16.97
C SER A 278 4.36 -4.63 18.41
N SER A 279 3.54 -4.02 19.25
CA SER A 279 3.18 -4.66 20.52
C SER A 279 2.10 -5.72 20.26
N SER A 280 2.03 -6.74 21.11
CA SER A 280 1.15 -7.92 20.97
C SER A 280 -0.37 -7.63 20.90
N ASN A 281 -0.79 -6.36 20.96
CA ASN A 281 -2.18 -5.91 20.90
C ASN A 281 -2.49 -4.97 19.72
N GLY A 282 -1.59 -4.85 18.74
CA GLY A 282 -1.75 -4.00 17.55
C GLY A 282 -0.68 -2.92 17.44
N PHE A 283 -0.78 -2.10 16.39
CA PHE A 283 0.14 -0.98 16.18
C PHE A 283 -0.22 0.16 17.12
N THR A 284 0.73 0.56 17.96
CA THR A 284 0.66 1.81 18.73
C THR A 284 1.53 2.83 18.00
N PHE A 285 0.96 3.98 17.67
CA PHE A 285 1.62 5.11 17.00
C PHE A 285 2.04 6.13 18.04
#